data_AF-A0A1Z5L046-F1
#
_entry.id   AF-A0A1Z5L046-F1
#
_cell.length_a   1.000
_cell.length_b   1.000
_cell.length_c   1.000
_cell.angle_alpha   90.00
_cell.angle_beta   90.00
_cell.angle_gamma   90.00
#
_symmetry.space_group_name_H-M   'P 1'
#
loop_
_entity.id
_entity.type
_entity.pdbx_description
1 polymer ?
#
loop_
_entity_poly.entity_id
_entity_poly.type
_entity_poly.pdbx_seq_one_letter_code
_entity_poly.pdbx_strand_id
1 'polypeptide(L)'
;MAARIAKFLQAPSHAAAAAHSDSAIPGFIPAEVFTSLTNQALRSHICQRCLFMTHYNTALNVKVDASLYPKILAEIRNKKALALLVVDLTDLPCSLWHNVADLLGPNKPVLVVANKVDLLPCNRKGYLERVLECVRKNLKHVGLHREGNIKGVCLISAKTGYGVEELITQLHNVWRMKGIG
;
A
#
# COMPACT_ATOMS: atom_id res chain seq x y z
N MET A 1 -20.42 14.34 5.56
CA MET A 1 -18.99 14.72 5.61
C MET A 1 -18.17 13.54 5.09
N ALA A 2 -17.65 13.61 3.86
CA ALA A 2 -17.12 12.45 3.14
C ALA A 2 -15.84 11.90 3.80
N ALA A 3 -15.87 10.63 4.21
CA ALA A 3 -14.75 9.93 4.79
C ALA A 3 -13.65 9.72 3.74
N ARG A 4 -12.50 10.36 3.91
CA ARG A 4 -11.30 10.08 3.11
C ARG A 4 -10.43 9.07 3.87
N ILE A 5 -10.59 7.79 3.53
CA ILE A 5 -9.60 6.77 3.88
C ILE A 5 -8.37 7.07 3.03
N ALA A 6 -7.28 7.48 3.69
CA ALA A 6 -5.99 7.62 3.01
C ALA A 6 -5.42 6.21 2.80
N LYS A 7 -5.64 5.65 1.61
CA LYS A 7 -4.98 4.43 1.15
C LYS A 7 -3.50 4.77 0.96
N PHE A 8 -2.64 4.36 1.89
CA PHE A 8 -1.20 4.35 1.64
C PHE A 8 -0.90 3.19 0.72
N LEU A 9 -1.10 3.46 -0.56
CA LEU A 9 -0.57 2.64 -1.63
C LEU A 9 0.95 2.63 -1.45
N GLN A 10 1.51 1.44 -1.24
CA GLN A 10 2.82 1.12 -1.81
C GLN A 10 2.86 1.69 -3.22
N ALA A 11 3.96 2.38 -3.54
CA ALA A 11 4.32 3.04 -4.81
C ALA A 11 3.30 2.90 -5.95
N PRO A 12 2.89 4.00 -6.62
CA PRO A 12 1.75 4.07 -7.53
C PRO A 12 1.67 2.84 -8.45
N SER A 13 0.89 1.87 -8.01
CA SER A 13 0.59 0.70 -8.79
C SER A 13 -0.65 1.07 -9.60
N HIS A 14 -0.44 1.37 -10.89
CA HIS A 14 -1.40 1.13 -11.98
C HIS A 14 -2.39 2.21 -12.46
N ALA A 15 -2.22 3.52 -12.26
CA ALA A 15 -3.25 4.43 -12.80
C ALA A 15 -2.77 5.80 -13.28
N ALA A 16 -2.01 5.83 -14.38
CA ALA A 16 -2.09 6.89 -15.38
C ALA A 16 -1.33 6.47 -16.63
N ALA A 17 -2.02 6.35 -17.76
CA ALA A 17 -1.39 6.26 -19.07
C ALA A 17 -0.73 7.61 -19.36
N ALA A 18 0.60 7.66 -19.36
CA ALA A 18 1.34 8.86 -19.68
C ALA A 18 2.35 8.59 -20.78
N ALA A 19 2.32 9.39 -21.83
CA ALA A 19 3.42 9.47 -22.78
C ALA A 19 4.63 10.03 -22.04
N HIS A 20 5.60 9.17 -21.78
CA HIS A 20 6.88 9.54 -21.21
C HIS A 20 7.98 9.06 -22.14
N SER A 21 9.13 9.72 -22.12
CA SER A 21 10.31 9.29 -22.87
C SER A 21 11.07 8.17 -22.15
N ASP A 22 10.84 7.98 -20.86
CA ASP A 22 11.54 7.00 -20.03
C ASP A 22 10.64 5.79 -19.71
N SER A 23 11.03 4.62 -20.23
CA SER A 23 10.37 3.33 -20.00
C SER A 23 10.38 2.87 -18.55
N ALA A 24 11.26 3.45 -17.71
CA ALA A 24 11.34 3.14 -16.30
C ALA A 24 10.27 3.85 -15.47
N ILE A 25 9.44 4.74 -16.03
CA ILE A 25 8.40 5.43 -15.27
C ILE A 25 7.10 4.58 -15.26
N PRO A 26 6.40 4.44 -14.11
CA PRO A 26 5.11 3.77 -14.07
C PRO A 26 4.11 4.40 -15.03
N GLY A 27 3.40 3.57 -15.80
CA GLY A 27 2.39 4.05 -16.75
C GLY A 27 2.92 4.39 -18.14
N PHE A 28 4.22 4.14 -18.41
CA PHE A 28 4.82 4.33 -19.72
C PHE A 28 4.11 3.55 -20.83
N ILE A 29 3.84 4.27 -21.92
CA ILE A 29 3.36 3.76 -23.20
C ILE A 29 4.26 4.37 -24.28
N PRO A 30 4.79 3.57 -25.23
CA PRO A 30 5.57 4.09 -26.36
C PRO A 30 4.82 5.18 -27.11
N ALA A 31 5.54 6.20 -27.58
CA ALA A 31 4.93 7.38 -28.20
C ALA A 31 4.06 7.01 -29.41
N GLU A 32 4.48 6.04 -30.21
CA GLU A 32 3.77 5.53 -31.39
C GLU A 32 2.41 4.93 -31.03
N VAL A 33 2.36 4.23 -29.90
CA VAL A 33 1.13 3.65 -29.36
C VAL A 33 0.27 4.73 -28.72
N PHE A 34 0.87 5.67 -27.99
CA PHE A 34 0.12 6.76 -27.36
C PHE A 34 -0.58 7.66 -28.39
N THR A 35 0.11 8.03 -29.48
CA THR A 35 -0.45 8.90 -30.53
C THR A 35 -1.52 8.23 -31.38
N SER A 36 -1.52 6.90 -31.46
CA SER A 36 -2.50 6.14 -32.24
C SER A 36 -3.79 5.84 -31.47
N LEU A 37 -3.83 6.10 -30.15
CA LEU A 37 -4.97 5.83 -29.30
C LEU A 37 -5.80 7.09 -29.01
N THR A 38 -7.12 6.93 -29.01
CA THR A 38 -8.03 7.98 -28.55
C THR A 38 -7.97 8.12 -27.02
N ASN A 39 -8.39 9.28 -26.49
CA ASN A 39 -8.49 9.49 -25.04
C ASN A 39 -9.31 8.43 -24.31
N GLN A 40 -10.34 7.87 -24.96
CA GLN A 40 -11.15 6.79 -24.39
C GLN A 40 -10.39 5.46 -24.40
N ALA A 41 -9.67 5.15 -25.48
CA ALA A 41 -8.86 3.94 -25.59
C ALA A 41 -7.66 3.96 -24.64
N LEU A 42 -7.04 5.13 -24.41
CA LEU A 42 -5.95 5.29 -23.44
C LEU A 42 -6.36 4.94 -22.01
N ARG A 43 -7.64 5.11 -21.64
CA ARG A 43 -8.12 4.78 -20.29
C ARG A 43 -8.20 3.27 -20.03
N SER A 44 -8.35 2.46 -21.08
CA SER A 44 -8.41 1.01 -20.99
C SER A 44 -7.13 0.32 -21.47
N HIS A 45 -6.15 1.08 -21.99
CA HIS A 45 -4.90 0.52 -22.48
C HIS A 45 -3.94 0.14 -21.34
N ILE A 46 -3.26 -0.99 -21.49
CA ILE A 46 -2.26 -1.46 -20.53
C ILE A 46 -0.90 -0.82 -20.82
N CYS A 47 -0.20 -0.39 -19.76
CA CYS A 47 1.16 0.14 -19.92
C CYS A 47 2.17 -0.98 -20.25
N GLN A 48 3.37 -0.61 -20.70
CA GLN A 48 4.42 -1.58 -21.05
C GLN A 48 4.69 -2.57 -19.92
N ARG A 49 4.83 -2.11 -18.67
CA ARG A 49 5.03 -3.01 -17.52
C ARG A 49 3.90 -4.04 -17.38
N CYS A 50 2.65 -3.61 -17.50
CA CYS A 50 1.50 -4.52 -17.42
C CYS A 50 1.49 -5.53 -18.57
N LEU A 51 1.83 -5.10 -19.79
CA LEU A 51 1.95 -6.00 -20.95
C LEU A 51 2.98 -7.10 -20.68
N PHE A 52 4.18 -6.73 -20.22
CA PHE A 52 5.26 -7.68 -19.91
C PHE A 52 4.92 -8.62 -18.76
N MET A 53 4.28 -8.13 -17.71
CA MET A 53 3.85 -8.98 -16.60
C MET A 53 2.75 -9.95 -17.01
N THR A 54 1.74 -9.49 -17.76
CA THR A 54 0.56 -10.30 -18.10
C THR A 54 0.83 -11.32 -19.21
N HIS A 55 1.57 -10.94 -20.25
CA HIS A 55 1.76 -11.79 -21.44
C HIS A 55 3.11 -12.51 -21.46
N TYR A 56 4.13 -11.98 -20.79
CA TYR A 56 5.50 -12.51 -20.84
C TYR A 56 6.02 -12.94 -19.47
N ASN A 57 5.17 -12.89 -18.43
CA ASN A 57 5.50 -13.21 -17.05
C ASN A 57 6.81 -12.54 -16.57
N THR A 58 7.09 -11.34 -17.08
CA THR A 58 8.35 -10.62 -16.90
C THR A 58 8.10 -9.35 -16.09
N ALA A 59 8.80 -9.21 -14.98
CA ALA A 59 8.72 -8.02 -14.13
C ALA A 59 9.71 -6.96 -14.61
N LEU A 60 9.20 -5.81 -15.09
CA LEU A 60 10.02 -4.63 -15.38
C LEU A 60 10.23 -3.80 -14.12
N ASN A 61 11.47 -3.37 -13.91
CA ASN A 61 11.81 -2.48 -12.80
C ASN A 61 11.49 -1.03 -13.19
N VAL A 62 10.65 -0.37 -12.40
CA VAL A 62 10.28 1.03 -12.60
C VAL A 62 10.82 1.89 -11.47
N LYS A 63 11.33 3.07 -11.81
CA LYS A 63 11.83 4.04 -10.85
C LYS A 63 10.69 4.98 -10.47
N VAL A 64 10.36 5.01 -9.19
CA VAL A 64 9.54 6.08 -8.63
C VAL A 64 10.47 6.97 -7.83
N ASP A 65 10.48 8.26 -8.18
CA ASP A 65 11.27 9.22 -7.44
C ASP A 65 10.76 9.34 -6.00
N ALA A 66 11.65 9.09 -5.05
CA ALA A 66 11.33 9.15 -3.63
C ALA A 66 10.89 10.56 -3.19
N SER A 67 11.27 11.61 -3.94
CA SER A 67 10.89 13.00 -3.66
C SER A 67 9.39 13.28 -3.86
N LEU A 68 8.67 12.41 -4.58
CA LEU A 68 7.24 12.56 -4.84
C LEU A 68 6.39 12.20 -3.61
N TYR A 69 6.86 11.27 -2.77
CA TYR A 69 6.09 10.79 -1.63
C TYR A 69 5.80 11.87 -0.59
N PRO A 70 6.79 12.68 -0.12
CA PRO A 70 6.50 13.77 0.80
C PRO A 70 5.42 14.73 0.29
N LYS A 71 5.34 14.97 -1.02
CA LYS A 71 4.31 15.85 -1.62
C LYS A 71 2.92 15.24 -1.50
N ILE A 72 2.76 13.95 -1.82
CA ILE A 72 1.49 13.22 -1.68
C ILE A 72 1.07 13.14 -0.21
N LEU A 73 2.04 12.88 0.67
CA LEU A 73 1.81 12.72 2.10
C LEU A 73 1.51 14.06 2.80
N ALA A 74 2.09 15.16 2.33
CA ALA A 74 1.83 16.51 2.85
C ALA A 74 0.35 16.90 2.78
N GLU A 75 -0.36 16.52 1.71
CA GLU A 75 -1.81 16.79 1.59
C GLU A 75 -2.66 16.05 2.62
N ILE A 76 -2.16 14.93 3.15
CA ILE A 76 -2.86 14.08 4.13
C ILE A 76 -2.41 14.43 5.55
N ARG A 77 -1.20 14.97 5.71
CA ARG A 77 -0.60 15.31 7.01
C ARG A 77 -1.52 16.16 7.88
N ASN A 78 -2.16 17.18 7.33
CA ASN A 78 -3.02 18.11 8.07
C ASN A 78 -4.50 17.66 8.19
N LYS A 79 -4.88 16.51 7.64
CA LYS A 79 -6.26 16.00 7.70
C LYS A 79 -6.47 15.05 8.87
N LYS A 80 -7.62 15.14 9.55
CA LYS A 80 -8.11 14.11 10.48
C LYS A 80 -8.42 12.84 9.67
N ALA A 81 -7.53 11.85 9.71
CA ALA A 81 -7.65 10.62 8.94
C ALA A 81 -7.03 9.43 9.68
N LEU A 82 -7.49 8.23 9.34
CA LEU A 82 -6.91 6.95 9.74
C LEU A 82 -6.06 6.46 8.56
N ALA A 83 -4.80 6.17 8.85
CA ALA A 83 -3.87 5.62 7.88
C ALA A 83 -4.01 4.10 7.85
N LEU A 84 -4.25 3.53 6.67
CA LEU A 84 -4.11 2.09 6.46
C LEU A 84 -2.75 1.81 5.85
N LEU A 85 -1.86 1.18 6.61
CA LEU A 85 -0.54 0.77 6.13
C LEU A 85 -0.62 -0.68 5.64
N VAL A 86 -0.69 -0.87 4.33
CA VAL A 86 -0.73 -2.21 3.74
C VAL A 86 0.70 -2.72 3.54
N VAL A 87 0.98 -3.88 4.10
CA VAL A 87 2.29 -4.53 4.10
C VAL A 87 2.18 -5.86 3.36
N ASP A 88 3.11 -6.12 2.45
CA ASP A 88 3.21 -7.41 1.77
C ASP A 88 4.04 -8.38 2.62
N LEU A 89 3.42 -9.46 3.09
CA LEU A 89 4.07 -10.46 3.94
C LEU A 89 5.20 -11.22 3.24
N THR A 90 5.12 -11.38 1.92
CA THR A 90 6.14 -12.12 1.15
C THR A 90 7.38 -11.28 0.83
N ASP A 91 7.28 -9.96 1.01
CA ASP A 91 8.33 -8.98 0.71
C ASP A 91 8.80 -8.24 1.97
N LEU A 92 8.57 -8.81 3.16
CA LEU A 92 9.11 -8.26 4.40
C LEU A 92 10.61 -8.59 4.54
N PRO A 93 11.46 -7.65 5.01
CA PRO A 93 11.12 -6.32 5.54
C PRO A 93 11.02 -5.20 4.49
N CYS A 94 11.34 -5.48 3.22
CA CYS A 94 11.44 -4.49 2.14
C CYS A 94 10.15 -3.69 1.91
N SER A 95 9.00 -4.29 2.22
CA SER A 95 7.68 -3.64 2.14
C SER A 95 7.42 -2.56 3.19
N LEU A 96 8.30 -2.37 4.18
CA LEU A 96 8.24 -1.34 5.21
C LEU A 96 9.27 -0.25 4.98
N TRP A 97 8.81 1.00 4.88
CA TRP A 97 9.71 2.15 4.73
C TRP A 97 10.15 2.70 6.08
N HIS A 98 11.43 3.03 6.15
CA HIS A 98 12.01 3.78 7.27
C HIS A 98 11.31 5.13 7.42
N ASN A 99 11.06 5.56 8.67
CA ASN A 99 10.50 6.88 8.99
C ASN A 99 9.12 7.19 8.38
N VAL A 100 8.36 6.17 7.97
CA VAL A 100 7.00 6.41 7.43
C VAL A 100 6.08 7.06 8.49
N ALA A 101 6.34 6.86 9.78
CA ALA A 101 5.66 7.58 10.85
C ALA A 101 5.86 9.10 10.77
N ASP A 102 7.06 9.56 10.45
CA ASP A 102 7.39 11.00 10.35
C ASP A 102 6.67 11.63 9.14
N LEU A 103 6.54 10.87 8.05
CA LEU A 103 5.85 11.31 6.85
C LEU A 103 4.32 11.40 7.02
N LEU A 104 3.72 10.50 7.82
CA LEU A 104 2.29 10.53 8.14
C LEU A 104 1.92 11.72 9.05
N GLY A 105 2.90 12.24 9.78
CA GLY A 105 2.74 13.30 10.76
C GLY A 105 2.47 12.76 12.17
N PRO A 106 2.77 13.58 13.20
CA PRO A 106 2.64 13.17 14.58
C PRO A 106 1.19 12.79 14.93
N ASN A 107 1.01 11.77 15.76
CA ASN A 107 -0.28 11.34 16.32
C ASN A 107 -1.34 10.84 15.31
N LYS A 108 -0.95 10.56 14.05
CA LYS A 108 -1.85 9.95 13.06
C LYS A 108 -2.13 8.48 13.46
N PRO A 109 -3.39 8.07 13.66
CA PRO A 109 -3.70 6.67 13.92
C PRO A 109 -3.39 5.85 12.66
N VAL A 110 -2.73 4.71 12.85
CA VAL A 110 -2.34 3.77 11.80
C VAL A 110 -2.90 2.38 12.12
N LEU A 111 -3.61 1.78 11.17
CA LEU A 111 -3.96 0.36 11.21
C LEU A 111 -3.10 -0.36 10.18
N VAL A 112 -2.33 -1.35 10.62
CA VAL A 112 -1.44 -2.11 9.75
C VAL A 112 -2.17 -3.31 9.19
N VAL A 113 -2.10 -3.51 7.88
CA VAL A 113 -2.77 -4.58 7.16
C VAL A 113 -1.71 -5.43 6.47
N ALA A 114 -1.33 -6.55 7.09
CA ALA A 114 -0.36 -7.49 6.55
C ALA A 114 -1.08 -8.46 5.59
N ASN A 115 -0.88 -8.25 4.29
CA ASN A 115 -1.56 -8.95 3.22
C ASN A 115 -0.74 -10.15 2.70
N LYS A 116 -1.42 -11.04 1.98
CA LYS A 116 -0.88 -12.27 1.35
C LYS A 116 -0.51 -13.38 2.34
N VAL A 117 -1.25 -13.49 3.44
CA VAL A 117 -1.00 -14.56 4.43
C VAL A 117 -1.20 -15.97 3.82
N ASP A 118 -2.00 -16.08 2.76
CA ASP A 118 -2.23 -17.32 2.00
C ASP A 118 -0.99 -17.85 1.29
N LEU A 119 0.03 -17.01 1.07
CA LEU A 119 1.28 -17.41 0.43
C LEU A 119 2.33 -17.91 1.42
N LEU A 120 2.06 -17.85 2.73
CA LEU A 120 2.99 -18.28 3.76
C LEU A 120 2.80 -19.76 4.12
N PRO A 121 3.88 -20.49 4.45
CA PRO A 121 3.79 -21.89 4.81
C PRO A 121 3.11 -22.12 6.18
N CYS A 122 2.02 -22.88 6.20
CA CYS A 122 1.22 -23.22 7.38
C CYS A 122 1.84 -24.32 8.27
N ASN A 123 3.16 -24.30 8.50
CA ASN A 123 3.90 -25.49 8.88
C ASN A 123 3.75 -25.96 10.35
N ARG A 124 3.20 -25.15 11.26
CA ARG A 124 3.04 -25.49 12.69
C ARG A 124 1.89 -24.74 13.38
N LYS A 125 1.35 -25.29 14.47
CA LYS A 125 0.43 -24.58 15.39
C LYS A 125 1.02 -23.21 15.76
N GLY A 126 0.16 -22.19 15.85
CA GLY A 126 0.56 -20.82 16.16
C GLY A 126 1.36 -20.10 15.05
N TYR A 127 1.29 -20.54 13.79
CA TYR A 127 2.02 -19.84 12.71
C TYR A 127 1.57 -18.39 12.53
N LEU A 128 0.26 -18.11 12.62
CA LEU A 128 -0.27 -16.75 12.52
C LEU A 128 0.28 -15.83 13.61
N GLU A 129 0.37 -16.32 14.85
CA GLU A 129 0.97 -15.55 15.96
C GLU A 129 2.44 -15.21 15.69
N ARG A 130 3.21 -16.16 15.14
CA ARG A 130 4.61 -15.90 14.77
C ARG A 130 4.72 -14.90 13.61
N VAL A 131 3.83 -14.97 12.63
CA VAL A 131 3.78 -14.01 11.52
C VAL A 131 3.44 -12.63 12.06
N LEU A 132 2.44 -12.53 12.94
CA LEU A 132 2.03 -11.29 13.59
C LEU A 132 3.17 -10.68 14.42
N GLU A 133 3.89 -11.49 15.18
CA GLU A 133 5.05 -11.04 15.95
C GLU A 133 6.21 -10.60 15.04
N CYS A 134 6.44 -11.31 13.93
CA CYS A 134 7.41 -10.91 12.92
C CYS A 134 7.07 -9.52 12.35
N VAL A 135 5.80 -9.28 11.99
CA VAL A 135 5.34 -7.96 11.52
C VAL A 135 5.58 -6.90 12.61
N ARG A 136 5.15 -7.15 13.85
CA ARG A 136 5.36 -6.21 14.98
C ARG A 136 6.83 -5.88 15.20
N LYS A 137 7.72 -6.87 15.14
CA LYS A 137 9.17 -6.67 15.28
C LYS A 137 9.73 -5.78 14.19
N ASN A 138 9.33 -6.00 12.93
CA ASN A 138 9.76 -5.15 11.82
C ASN A 138 9.20 -3.73 11.92
N LEU A 139 7.95 -3.56 12.36
CA LEU A 139 7.35 -2.24 12.63
C LEU A 139 8.13 -1.46 13.69
N LYS A 140 8.60 -2.14 14.76
CA LYS A 140 9.49 -1.54 15.76
C LYS A 140 10.81 -1.09 15.14
N HIS A 141 11.40 -1.93 14.29
CA HIS A 141 12.69 -1.64 13.66
C HIS A 141 12.65 -0.39 12.76
N VAL A 142 11.56 -0.18 12.02
CA VAL A 142 11.40 1.00 11.15
C VAL A 142 10.91 2.26 11.87
N GLY A 143 10.80 2.23 13.21
CA GLY A 143 10.40 3.37 14.03
C GLY A 143 8.88 3.61 14.11
N LEU A 144 8.04 2.68 13.62
CA LEU A 144 6.58 2.83 13.63
C LEU A 144 5.93 2.60 15.00
N HIS A 145 6.71 2.21 16.00
CA HIS A 145 6.24 1.91 17.36
C HIS A 145 6.45 3.07 18.34
N ARG A 146 6.79 4.27 17.85
CA ARG A 146 6.84 5.47 18.68
C ARG A 146 5.40 5.87 19.06
N GLU A 147 5.05 5.53 20.30
CA GLU A 147 3.89 5.99 21.09
C GLU A 147 2.53 6.03 20.37
N GLY A 148 1.72 4.97 20.57
CA GLY A 148 0.25 5.03 20.46
C GLY A 148 -0.37 5.21 19.07
N ASN A 149 0.44 5.34 18.02
CA ASN A 149 -0.03 5.56 16.66
C ASN A 149 -0.59 4.29 16.02
N ILE A 150 0.03 3.13 16.25
CA ILE A 150 -0.49 1.85 15.76
C ILE A 150 -1.72 1.46 16.58
N LYS A 151 -2.87 1.34 15.93
CA LYS A 151 -4.16 0.96 16.51
C LYS A 151 -4.43 -0.55 16.45
N GLY A 152 -3.72 -1.26 15.58
CA GLY A 152 -3.83 -2.69 15.42
C GLY A 152 -2.98 -3.20 14.24
N VAL A 153 -2.84 -4.52 14.17
CA VAL A 153 -2.23 -5.22 13.04
C VAL A 153 -3.18 -6.35 12.64
N CYS A 154 -3.65 -6.35 11.40
CA CYS A 154 -4.52 -7.39 10.85
C CYS A 154 -3.72 -8.25 9.86
N LEU A 155 -3.82 -9.57 9.96
CA LEU A 155 -3.34 -10.49 8.92
C LEU A 155 -4.50 -10.78 7.98
N ILE A 156 -4.31 -10.54 6.68
CA ILE A 156 -5.34 -10.78 5.67
C ILE A 156 -4.79 -11.54 4.45
N SER A 157 -5.70 -12.15 3.71
CA SER A 157 -5.50 -12.43 2.30
C SER A 157 -6.58 -11.70 1.51
N ALA A 158 -6.19 -10.65 0.79
CA ALA A 158 -7.10 -9.97 -0.13
C ALA A 158 -7.55 -10.88 -1.29
N LYS A 159 -6.81 -11.98 -1.57
CA LYS A 159 -7.14 -12.95 -2.61
C LYS A 159 -8.23 -13.92 -2.16
N THR A 160 -8.12 -14.45 -0.94
CA THR A 160 -9.06 -15.47 -0.43
C THR A 160 -10.17 -14.90 0.43
N GLY A 161 -10.06 -13.63 0.84
CA GLY A 161 -10.99 -12.98 1.77
C GLY A 161 -10.67 -13.26 3.25
N TYR A 162 -9.65 -14.07 3.56
CA TYR A 162 -9.23 -14.35 4.93
C TYR A 162 -8.92 -13.04 5.69
N GLY A 163 -9.46 -12.91 6.90
CA GLY A 163 -9.19 -11.78 7.81
C GLY A 163 -9.81 -10.44 7.40
N VAL A 164 -10.55 -10.36 6.29
CA VAL A 164 -11.13 -9.10 5.79
C VAL A 164 -12.28 -8.60 6.69
N GLU A 165 -13.15 -9.48 7.16
CA GLU A 165 -14.23 -9.12 8.09
C GLU A 165 -13.71 -8.58 9.42
N GLU A 166 -12.65 -9.21 9.94
CA GLU A 166 -11.96 -8.76 11.16
C GLU A 166 -11.31 -7.38 10.95
N LEU A 167 -10.69 -7.16 9.78
CA LEU A 167 -10.15 -5.86 9.39
C LEU A 167 -11.24 -4.77 9.35
N ILE A 168 -12.40 -5.05 8.74
CA ILE A 168 -13.53 -4.11 8.69
C ILE A 168 -14.02 -3.78 10.11
N THR A 169 -14.15 -4.80 10.95
CA THR A 169 -14.58 -4.66 12.35
C THR A 169 -13.61 -3.78 13.13
N GLN A 170 -12.29 -4.01 13.00
CA GLN A 170 -11.27 -3.18 13.64
C GLN A 170 -11.28 -1.75 13.10
N LEU A 171 -11.47 -1.57 11.79
CA LEU A 171 -11.56 -0.24 11.16
C LEU A 171 -12.72 0.57 11.74
N HIS A 172 -13.91 -0.02 11.86
CA HIS A 172 -15.06 0.63 12.51
C HIS A 172 -14.80 0.96 13.97
N ASN A 173 -14.19 0.06 14.74
CA ASN A 173 -13.88 0.29 16.15
C ASN A 173 -12.89 1.43 16.35
N VAL A 174 -11.81 1.46 15.56
CA VAL A 174 -10.79 2.51 15.63
C VAL A 174 -11.34 3.86 15.20
N TRP A 175 -12.21 3.89 14.19
CA TRP A 175 -12.80 5.14 13.68
C TRP A 175 -13.87 5.71 14.63
N ARG A 176 -14.76 4.87 15.16
CA ARG A 176 -15.87 5.28 16.04
C ARG A 176 -15.36 5.95 17.33
N MET A 177 -14.23 5.50 17.86
CA MET A 177 -13.56 6.09 19.03
C MET A 177 -13.08 7.54 18.82
N LYS A 178 -13.05 8.06 17.58
CA LYS A 178 -12.60 9.43 17.26
C LYS A 178 -13.68 10.34 16.65
N GLY A 179 -14.92 9.87 16.55
CA GLY A 179 -16.03 10.58 15.91
C GLY A 179 -16.88 11.49 16.81
N ILE A 180 -16.57 11.63 18.10
CA ILE A 180 -17.33 12.43 19.08
C ILE A 180 -16.45 13.59 19.60
N GLY A 181 -15.90 14.40 18.69
CA GLY A 181 -15.00 15.52 19.05
C GLY A 181 -14.76 16.53 17.93
#